data_AF-A0A4U1I461-F1
#
_entry.id   AF-A0A4U1I461-F1
#
_cell.length_a   1.000
_cell.length_b   1.000
_cell.length_c   1.000
_cell.angle_alpha   90.00
_cell.angle_beta   90.00
_cell.angle_gamma   90.00
#
_symmetry.space_group_name_H-M   'P 1'
#
loop_
_entity.id
_entity.type
_entity.pdbx_description
1 polymer ?
#
loop_
_entity_poly.entity_id
_entity_poly.type
_entity_poly.pdbx_seq_one_letter_code
_entity_poly.pdbx_strand_id
1 'polypeptide(L)' 'MFVRELQTGLLACPFETSVKTGSYWLTWLKSRRVTPAMQLFRDWALDEAAREAAGQSDGVS' A
#
# COMPACT_ATOMS: atom_id res chain seq x y z
N MET A 1 5.24 -3.29 -2.66
CA MET A 1 6.22 -4.22 -2.05
C MET A 1 6.84 -5.07 -3.18
N PHE A 2 8.16 -5.33 -3.20
CA PHE A 2 8.94 -6.00 -4.27
C PHE A 2 9.29 -5.19 -5.54
N VAL A 3 9.02 -3.88 -5.53
CA VAL A 3 9.34 -3.01 -6.68
C VAL A 3 10.83 -3.06 -7.02
N ARG A 4 11.70 -3.04 -6.00
CA ARG A 4 13.15 -3.04 -6.19
C ARG A 4 13.63 -4.34 -6.81
N GLU A 5 13.21 -5.48 -6.28
CA GLU A 5 13.63 -6.81 -6.72
C GLU A 5 13.14 -7.10 -8.15
N LEU A 6 11.94 -6.60 -8.51
CA LEU A 6 11.42 -6.62 -9.87
C LEU A 6 12.27 -5.73 -10.80
N GLN A 7 12.62 -4.52 -10.37
CA GLN A 7 13.47 -3.59 -11.13
C GLN A 7 14.91 -4.11 -11.34
N THR A 8 15.46 -4.82 -10.34
CA THR A 8 16.81 -5.39 -10.43
C THR A 8 16.86 -6.76 -11.10
N GLY A 9 15.72 -7.31 -11.53
CA GLY A 9 15.63 -8.63 -12.17
C GLY A 9 15.90 -9.82 -11.22
N LEU A 10 15.85 -9.60 -9.90
CA LEU A 10 15.95 -10.68 -8.90
C LEU A 10 14.63 -11.44 -8.76
N LEU A 11 13.52 -10.77 -9.09
CA LEU A 11 12.20 -11.34 -9.24
C LEU A 11 11.65 -11.03 -10.62
N ALA A 12 10.87 -11.95 -11.18
CA ALA A 12 10.13 -11.75 -12.42
C ALA A 12 8.64 -12.00 -12.17
N CYS A 13 7.78 -11.19 -12.81
CA CYS A 13 6.34 -11.41 -12.90
C CYS A 13 6.03 -11.89 -14.33
N PRO A 14 6.19 -13.19 -14.62
CA PRO A 14 6.16 -13.70 -16.00
C PRO A 14 4.78 -13.61 -16.65
N PHE A 15 3.73 -13.42 -15.86
CA PHE A 15 2.36 -13.26 -16.32
C PHE A 15 1.80 -11.94 -15.79
N GLU A 16 1.04 -11.24 -16.63
CA GLU A 16 0.33 -10.02 -16.24
C GLU A 16 -0.95 -10.29 -15.44
N THR A 17 -1.36 -11.56 -15.34
CA THR A 17 -2.57 -11.96 -14.61
C THR A 17 -2.36 -11.78 -13.11
N SER A 18 -3.15 -10.88 -12.51
CA SER A 18 -3.18 -10.64 -11.07
C SER A 18 -4.59 -10.81 -10.51
N VAL A 19 -4.69 -11.34 -9.29
CA VAL A 19 -5.93 -11.44 -8.54
C VAL A 19 -5.79 -10.66 -7.24
N LYS A 20 -6.84 -9.92 -6.87
CA LYS A 20 -6.88 -9.21 -5.59
C LYS A 20 -7.07 -10.23 -4.47
N THR A 21 -5.97 -10.62 -3.82
CA THR A 21 -5.98 -11.59 -2.71
C THR A 21 -6.18 -10.94 -1.35
N GLY A 22 -6.08 -9.62 -1.26
CA GLY A 22 -6.25 -8.89 0.00
C GLY A 22 -5.89 -7.43 -0.12
N SER A 23 -5.82 -6.78 1.03
CA SER A 23 -5.43 -5.38 1.18
C SER A 23 -4.64 -5.21 2.47
N TYR A 24 -3.86 -4.14 2.54
CA TYR A 24 -3.17 -3.75 3.77
C TYR A 24 -4.12 -2.92 4.64
N TRP A 25 -4.12 -3.18 5.95
CA TRP A 25 -5.01 -2.53 6.91
C TRP A 25 -4.21 -1.88 8.03
N LEU A 26 -4.50 -0.63 8.34
CA LEU A 26 -4.04 0.00 9.57
C LEU A 26 -5.00 -0.37 10.70
N THR A 27 -4.51 -1.10 11.71
CA THR A 27 -5.34 -1.62 12.81
C THR A 27 -4.91 -1.07 14.17
N TRP A 28 -5.86 -0.95 15.08
CA TRP A 28 -5.63 -0.62 16.49
C TRP A 28 -6.63 -1.33 17.38
N LEU A 29 -6.29 -1.48 18.66
CA LEU A 29 -7.14 -2.18 19.63
C LEU A 29 -8.42 -1.38 19.91
N LYS A 30 -9.58 -2.05 19.86
CA LYS A 30 -10.90 -1.42 20.08
C LYS A 30 -11.03 -0.73 21.44
N SER A 31 -10.39 -1.27 22.48
CA SER A 31 -10.41 -0.70 23.82
C SER A 31 -9.48 0.50 24.00
N ARG A 32 -8.57 0.76 23.05
CA ARG A 32 -7.62 1.87 23.12
C ARG A 32 -8.29 3.13 22.58
N ARG A 33 -8.31 4.19 23.39
CA ARG A 33 -8.73 5.52 22.93
C ARG A 33 -7.73 6.03 21.89
N VAL A 34 -8.26 6.46 20.76
CA VAL A 34 -7.45 7.08 19.70
C VAL A 34 -6.98 8.44 20.19
N THR A 35 -5.67 8.66 20.21
CA THR A 35 -5.07 9.94 20.58
C THR A 35 -5.01 10.88 19.36
N PRO A 36 -4.88 12.20 19.54
CA PRO A 36 -4.70 13.13 18.42
C PRO A 36 -3.52 12.77 17.52
N ALA A 37 -2.38 12.33 18.10
CA ALA A 37 -1.23 11.86 17.34
C ALA A 37 -1.54 10.62 16.49
N MET A 38 -2.37 9.70 16.98
CA MET A 38 -2.81 8.53 16.20
C MET A 38 -3.73 8.93 15.04
N GLN A 39 -4.57 9.96 15.21
CA GLN A 39 -5.41 10.48 14.13
C GLN A 39 -4.54 11.09 13.04
N LEU A 40 -3.61 11.98 13.43
CA LEU A 40 -2.67 12.60 12.49
C LEU A 40 -1.88 11.56 11.70
N PHE A 41 -1.37 10.53 12.38
CA PHE A 41 -0.66 9.44 11.71
C PHE A 41 -1.56 8.64 10.76
N ARG A 42 -2.77 8.30 11.18
CA ARG A 42 -3.73 7.56 10.34
C ARG A 42 -4.05 8.36 9.08
N ASP A 43 -4.36 9.63 9.23
CA ASP A 43 -4.80 10.48 8.12
C ASP A 43 -3.64 10.68 7.13
N TRP A 44 -2.43 10.94 7.63
CA TRP A 44 -1.21 10.97 6.80
C TRP A 44 -0.96 9.63 6.07
N ALA A 45 -1.08 8.50 6.76
CA ALA A 45 -0.83 7.19 6.16
C ALA A 45 -1.85 6.85 5.06
N LEU A 46 -3.10 7.29 5.22
CA LEU A 46 -4.14 7.13 4.20
C LEU A 46 -3.88 8.01 2.98
N ASP A 47 -3.43 9.25 3.18
CA ASP A 47 -3.06 10.15 2.09
C ASP A 47 -1.88 9.60 1.27
N GLU A 48 -0.82 9.10 1.93
CA GLU A 48 0.31 8.48 1.24
C GLU A 48 -0.11 7.20 0.49
N ALA A 49 -0.94 6.35 1.09
CA ALA A 49 -1.46 5.16 0.42
C ALA A 49 -2.32 5.51 -0.82
N ALA A 50 -3.08 6.61 -0.77
CA ALA A 50 -3.84 7.11 -1.90
C ALA A 50 -2.94 7.64 -3.02
N ARG A 51 -1.85 8.35 -2.68
CA ARG A 51 -0.83 8.82 -3.64
C ARG A 51 -0.14 7.65 -4.34
N GLU A 52 0.26 6.63 -3.60
CA GLU A 52 0.84 5.42 -4.17
C GLU A 52 -0.15 4.70 -5.10
N ALA A 53 -1.41 4.56 -4.69
CA ALA A 53 -2.45 3.94 -5.51
C ALA A 53 -2.71 4.70 -6.82
N ALA A 54 -2.68 6.03 -6.79
CA ALA A 54 -2.81 6.87 -7.97
C ALA A 54 -1.59 6.79 -8.91
N GLY A 55 -0.38 6.66 -8.35
CA GLY A 55 0.84 6.46 -9.16
C GLY A 55 0.91 5.09 -9.82
N GLN A 56 0.13 4.11 -9.36
CA GLN A 56 0.09 2.76 -9.91
C GLN A 56 -0.74 2.66 -11.22
N SER A 57 -1.62 3.64 -11.51
CA SER A 57 -2.49 3.64 -12.70
C SER A 57 -1.85 4.18 -13.99
N ASP A 58 -0.68 4.84 -13.91
CA ASP A 58 -0.01 5.44 -15.08
C ASP A 58 0.96 4.48 -15.80
N GLY A 59 0.99 3.20 -15.41
CA GLY A 59 1.99 2.22 -15.89
C GLY A 59 1.46 1.12 -16.81
N VAL A 60 0.23 1.20 -17.33
CA VAL A 60 -0.30 0.20 -18.28
C VAL A 60 -0.66 0.90 -19.59
N SER A 61 0.25 0.81 -20.55
CA SER A 61 0.00 0.97 -21.99
C SER A 61 0.92 0.04 -22.76
#